data_AF-A0A371GQK1-F1
#
_entry.id   AF-A0A371GQK1-F1
#
_cell.length_a   1.000
_cell.length_b   1.000
_cell.length_c   1.000
_cell.angle_alpha   90.00
_cell.angle_beta   90.00
_cell.angle_gamma   90.00
#
_symmetry.space_group_name_H-M   'P 1'
#
loop_
_entity.id
_entity.type
_entity.pdbx_description
1 polymer ?
#
loop_
_entity_poly.entity_id
_entity_poly.type
_entity_poly.pdbx_seq_one_letter_code
_entity_poly.pdbx_strand_id
1 'polypeptide(L)'
;MAKSKASSNGLYTPLPIPVAPWIDISMDFVLGLPKTHSERDSIFVVVDRFSMMAYFISCHKSNDAYHIANLFFREVVRNQIVVLHHMPPLDG
;
A
#
# COMPACT_ATOMS: atom_id res chain seq x y z
N MET A 1 28.24 -19.19 34.08
CA MET A 1 27.93 -18.11 35.05
C MET A 1 26.73 -17.30 34.55
N ALA A 2 25.97 -16.72 35.47
CA ALA A 2 24.64 -16.07 35.40
C ALA A 2 24.37 -15.13 34.20
N LYS A 3 23.22 -15.26 33.50
CA LYS A 3 21.91 -14.53 33.65
C LYS A 3 21.95 -13.13 33.00
N SER A 4 21.13 -12.87 31.97
CA SER A 4 19.83 -12.23 32.21
C SER A 4 18.73 -12.65 31.22
N LYS A 5 17.53 -12.80 31.79
CA LYS A 5 16.25 -12.89 31.12
C LYS A 5 15.72 -11.46 31.07
N ALA A 6 15.56 -10.89 29.89
CA ALA A 6 14.82 -9.66 29.67
C ALA A 6 13.95 -9.85 28.42
N SER A 7 12.68 -10.21 28.62
CA SER A 7 11.67 -10.01 27.59
C SER A 7 11.41 -8.52 27.55
N SER A 8 12.19 -7.77 26.77
CA SER A 8 11.82 -6.41 26.43
C SER A 8 10.62 -6.52 25.51
N ASN A 9 9.42 -6.35 26.06
CA ASN A 9 8.26 -6.03 25.26
C ASN A 9 8.61 -4.70 24.57
N GLY A 10 9.09 -4.77 23.32
CA GLY A 10 9.48 -3.59 22.55
C GLY A 10 8.30 -2.64 22.52
N LEU A 11 8.52 -1.38 22.94
CA LEU A 11 7.48 -0.37 22.96
C LEU A 11 7.13 -0.02 21.51
N TYR A 12 5.99 -0.50 21.02
CA TYR A 12 5.49 -0.14 19.69
C TYR A 12 4.98 1.30 19.74
N THR A 13 5.65 2.22 19.04
CA THR A 13 5.12 3.57 18.78
C THR A 13 4.20 3.51 17.57
N PRO A 14 2.89 3.73 17.71
CA PRO A 14 1.97 3.70 16.59
C PRO A 14 2.26 4.85 15.61
N LEU A 15 1.98 4.64 14.33
CA LEU A 15 2.08 5.68 13.32
C LEU A 15 1.02 6.77 13.57
N PRO A 16 1.31 8.04 13.24
CA PRO A 16 0.32 9.10 13.33
C PRO A 16 -0.95 8.77 12.54
N ILE A 17 -2.10 9.17 13.08
CA ILE A 17 -3.38 9.05 12.39
C ILE A 17 -3.36 10.04 11.21
N PRO A 18 -3.60 9.59 9.97
CA PRO A 18 -3.70 10.47 8.83
C PRO A 18 -4.84 11.48 9.00
N VAL A 19 -4.65 12.72 8.56
CA VAL A 19 -5.64 13.79 8.73
C VAL A 19 -6.49 14.05 7.47
N ALA A 20 -6.09 13.50 6.33
CA ALA A 20 -6.83 13.59 5.08
C ALA A 20 -6.46 12.42 4.15
N PRO A 21 -7.32 12.10 3.15
CA PRO A 21 -7.00 11.12 2.12
C PRO A 21 -5.71 11.46 1.37
N TRP A 22 -4.97 10.44 0.94
CA TRP A 22 -3.78 10.55 0.08
C TRP A 22 -2.55 11.25 0.69
N ILE A 23 -2.59 11.66 1.96
CA ILE A 23 -1.43 12.24 2.66
C ILE A 23 -0.51 11.15 3.21
N ASP A 24 -1.08 10.01 3.58
CA ASP A 24 -0.31 8.88 4.09
C ASP A 24 -0.82 7.57 3.48
N ILE A 25 0.06 6.93 2.71
CA ILE A 25 -0.23 5.69 1.99
C ILE A 25 0.76 4.62 2.43
N SER A 26 0.25 3.40 2.67
CA SER A 26 1.12 2.24 2.80
C SER A 26 1.22 1.51 1.46
N MET A 27 2.38 0.93 1.22
CA MET A 27 2.67 0.12 0.04
C MET A 27 3.30 -1.19 0.50
N ASP A 28 2.83 -2.30 -0.04
CA ASP A 28 3.33 -3.64 0.31
C ASP A 28 3.19 -4.61 -0.86
N PHE A 29 3.80 -5.79 -0.74
CA PHE A 29 3.74 -6.86 -1.73
C PHE A 29 3.29 -8.18 -1.11
N VAL A 30 2.28 -8.78 -1.71
CA VAL A 30 1.97 -10.21 -1.49
C VAL A 30 2.72 -11.01 -2.54
N LEU A 31 3.70 -11.80 -2.10
CA LEU A 31 4.58 -12.60 -2.96
C LEU A 31 4.28 -14.10 -2.82
N GLY A 32 4.81 -14.89 -3.75
CA GLY A 32 4.77 -16.36 -3.67
C GLY A 32 3.41 -16.96 -4.02
N LEU A 33 2.60 -16.23 -4.79
CA LEU A 33 1.32 -16.72 -5.26
C LEU A 33 1.50 -17.70 -6.42
N PRO A 34 0.57 -18.63 -6.64
CA PRO A 34 0.53 -19.42 -7.86
C PRO A 34 0.49 -18.50 -9.08
N LYS A 35 1.24 -18.85 -10.12
CA LYS A 35 1.24 -18.09 -11.37
C LYS A 35 -0.15 -18.13 -12.01
N THR A 36 -0.65 -16.96 -12.39
CA THR A 36 -1.86 -16.83 -13.21
C THR A 36 -1.58 -17.24 -14.67
N HIS A 37 -2.64 -17.35 -15.48
CA HIS A 37 -2.50 -17.52 -16.94
C HIS A 37 -1.73 -16.37 -17.61
N SER A 38 -1.69 -15.19 -16.99
CA SER A 38 -0.90 -14.03 -17.44
C SER A 38 0.49 -13.96 -16.82
N GLU A 39 0.96 -15.08 -16.25
CA GLU A 39 2.28 -15.27 -15.63
C GLU A 39 2.60 -14.31 -14.47
N ARG A 40 1.58 -13.76 -13.81
CA ARG A 40 1.75 -12.93 -12.61
C ARG A 40 1.75 -13.81 -11.37
N ASP A 41 2.66 -13.54 -10.44
CA ASP A 41 2.89 -14.34 -9.24
C ASP A 41 2.88 -13.51 -7.94
N SER A 42 2.52 -12.23 -8.05
CA SER A 42 2.56 -11.27 -6.96
C SER A 42 1.45 -10.23 -7.07
N ILE A 43 1.12 -9.60 -5.94
CA ILE A 43 0.19 -8.48 -5.88
C ILE A 43 0.91 -7.31 -5.20
N PHE A 44 0.92 -6.16 -5.88
CA PHE A 44 1.30 -4.88 -5.30
C PHE A 44 0.08 -4.24 -4.65
N VAL A 45 0.18 -4.00 -3.35
CA VAL A 45 -0.91 -3.47 -2.52
C VAL A 45 -0.59 -2.03 -2.16
N VAL A 46 -1.55 -1.14 -2.39
CA VAL A 46 -1.45 0.27 -1.98
C VAL A 46 -2.69 0.63 -1.19
N VAL A 47 -2.52 1.17 0.01
CA VAL A 47 -3.64 1.51 0.90
C VAL A 47 -3.57 2.98 1.27
N ASP A 48 -4.67 3.71 1.05
CA ASP A 48 -4.86 5.02 1.68
C ASP A 48 -5.27 4.80 3.14
N ARG A 49 -4.40 5.19 4.07
CA ARG A 49 -4.61 4.90 5.49
C ARG A 49 -5.71 5.75 6.11
N PHE A 50 -6.18 6.80 5.44
CA PHE A 50 -7.31 7.60 5.92
C PHE A 50 -8.64 6.93 5.57
N SER A 51 -8.88 6.64 4.28
CA SER A 51 -10.15 6.06 3.81
C SER A 51 -10.23 4.54 3.97
N MET A 52 -9.11 3.87 4.28
CA MET A 52 -8.97 2.41 4.26
C MET A 52 -9.22 1.79 2.87
N MET A 53 -9.16 2.60 1.81
CA MET A 53 -9.27 2.10 0.44
C MET A 53 -7.96 1.47 -0.01
N ALA A 54 -8.06 0.27 -0.57
CA ALA A 54 -6.93 -0.51 -1.04
C ALA A 54 -6.98 -0.78 -2.55
N TYR A 55 -5.82 -0.69 -3.18
CA TYR A 55 -5.57 -1.07 -4.57
C TYR A 55 -4.78 -2.37 -4.59
N PHE A 56 -5.33 -3.40 -5.26
CA PHE A 56 -4.67 -4.68 -5.46
C PHE A 56 -4.28 -4.81 -6.93
N ILE A 57 -2.99 -4.64 -7.21
CA ILE A 57 -2.47 -4.56 -8.58
C ILE A 57 -1.64 -5.81 -8.84
N SER A 58 -2.05 -6.64 -9.79
CA SER A 58 -1.28 -7.82 -10.16
C SER A 58 0.09 -7.44 -10.75
N CYS A 59 1.17 -8.05 -10.27
CA CYS A 59 2.54 -7.82 -10.73
C CYS A 59 3.37 -9.11 -10.72
N HIS A 60 4.62 -9.01 -11.12
CA HIS A 60 5.60 -10.09 -11.03
C HIS A 60 6.59 -9.77 -9.92
N LYS A 61 7.02 -10.78 -9.15
CA LYS A 61 8.00 -10.60 -8.06
C LYS A 61 9.34 -10.05 -8.52
N SER A 62 9.67 -10.21 -9.80
CA SER A 62 10.89 -9.69 -10.41
C SER A 62 10.72 -8.32 -11.08
N ASN A 63 9.57 -7.65 -10.91
CA ASN A 63 9.43 -6.28 -11.37
C ASN A 63 10.40 -5.38 -10.59
N ASP A 64 11.20 -4.61 -11.31
CA ASP A 64 12.06 -3.59 -10.71
C ASP A 64 11.25 -2.39 -10.21
N ALA A 65 11.94 -1.49 -9.50
CA ALA A 65 11.33 -0.28 -8.94
C ALA A 65 10.69 0.62 -10.00
N TYR A 66 11.24 0.67 -11.23
CA TYR A 66 10.69 1.49 -12.30
C TYR A 66 9.33 0.95 -12.76
N HIS A 67 9.21 -0.37 -12.94
CA HIS A 67 7.94 -1.01 -13.29
C HIS A 67 6.89 -0.83 -12.19
N ILE A 68 7.29 -0.95 -10.92
CA ILE A 68 6.38 -0.71 -9.78
C ILE A 68 5.91 0.74 -9.74
N ALA A 69 6.82 1.72 -9.91
CA ALA A 69 6.46 3.13 -9.94
C ALA A 69 5.47 3.41 -11.08
N ASN A 70 5.71 2.83 -12.27
CA ASN A 70 4.79 2.97 -13.39
C ASN A 70 3.41 2.35 -13.11
N LEU A 71 3.35 1.17 -12.46
CA LEU A 71 2.09 0.57 -12.00
C LEU A 71 1.36 1.47 -11.00
N PHE A 72 2.08 2.06 -10.05
CA PHE A 72 1.52 3.00 -9.07
C PHE A 72 0.85 4.20 -9.76
N PHE A 73 1.55 4.87 -10.68
CA PHE A 73 0.98 6.02 -11.38
C PHE A 73 -0.22 5.64 -12.25
N ARG A 74 -0.12 4.50 -12.95
CA ARG A 74 -1.16 4.07 -13.90
C ARG A 74 -2.43 3.59 -13.21
N GLU A 75 -2.31 2.84 -12.12
CA GLU A 75 -3.45 2.18 -11.47
C GLU A 75 -3.95 2.92 -10.23
N VAL A 76 -3.10 3.68 -9.52
CA VAL A 76 -3.50 4.41 -8.33
C VAL A 76 -3.74 5.88 -8.66
N VAL A 77 -2.70 6.60 -9.08
CA VAL A 77 -2.78 8.07 -9.27
C VAL A 77 -3.80 8.44 -10.33
N ARG A 78 -3.81 7.74 -11.47
CA ARG A 78 -4.81 7.97 -12.52
C ARG A 78 -6.25 7.77 -12.02
N ASN A 79 -6.51 6.68 -11.29
CA ASN A 79 -7.85 6.38 -10.80
C ASN A 79 -8.28 7.35 -9.70
N GLN A 80 -7.34 7.84 -8.88
CA GLN A 80 -7.62 8.84 -7.85
C GLN A 80 -7.92 10.22 -8.37
N ILE A 81 -7.16 10.68 -9.38
CA ILE A 81 -7.42 11.98 -10.00
C ILE A 81 -8.84 12.00 -10.58
N VAL A 82 -9.30 10.90 -11.19
CA VAL A 82 -10.69 10.80 -11.70
C VAL A 82 -11.72 10.91 -10.59
N VAL A 83 -11.48 10.31 -9.41
CA VAL A 83 -12.39 10.41 -8.26
C VAL A 83 -12.46 11.83 -7.70
N LEU A 84 -11.35 12.57 -7.66
CA LEU A 84 -11.33 13.96 -7.19
C LEU A 84 -12.06 14.93 -8.15
N HIS A 85 -12.02 14.69 -9.46
CA HIS A 85 -12.78 15.49 -10.43
C HIS A 85 -14.30 15.26 -10.40
N HIS A 86 -14.75 14.16 -9.78
CA HIS A 86 -16.17 13.82 -9.63
C HIS A 86 -16.68 13.88 -8.18
N MET A 87 -15.86 14.24 -7.20
CA MET A 87 -16.36 14.54 -5.87
C MET A 87 -17.17 15.84 -5.93
N PRO A 88 -18.47 15.83 -5.54
CA PRO A 88 -19.16 17.08 -5.32
C PRO A 88 -18.40 17.88 -4.25
N PRO A 89 -18.34 19.22 -4.37
CA PRO A 89 -17.80 20.04 -3.29
C PRO A 89 -18.47 19.65 -1.97
N LEU A 90 -17.67 19.62 -0.90
CA LEU A 90 -18.20 19.54 0.46
C LEU A 90 -18.66 20.95 0.85
N ASP A 91 -19.65 21.49 0.16
CA ASP A 91 -20.40 22.66 0.61
C ASP A 91 -21.52 22.21 1.55
N GLY A 92 -21.44 22.69 2.78
CA GLY A 92 -22.49 22.59 3.80
C GLY A 92 -23.47 23.74 3.74
#